data_AF-A0A269PC80-F1
#
_entry.id   AF-A0A269PC80-F1
#
_cell.length_a   1.000
_cell.length_b   1.000
_cell.length_c   1.000
_cell.angle_alpha   90.00
_cell.angle_beta   90.00
_cell.angle_gamma   90.00
#
_symmetry.space_group_name_H-M   'P 1'
#
loop_
_entity.id
_entity.type
_entity.pdbx_description
1 polymer ?
#
loop_
_entity_poly.entity_id
_entity_poly.type
_entity_poly.pdbx_seq_one_letter_code
_entity_poly.pdbx_strand_id
1 'polypeptide(L)'
;MINTIIESVDLDIVLERLKQEFNVKSDRALSDKLGLSTSGISMSRSKKALPYAAIVKTCAKYSVSTDNIFGIKLDNSENKRPQSLPNTVISQPKGLTAKDLLAVNTMVDKVLK
;
A
#
# COMPACT_ATOMS: atom_id res chain seq x y z
N MET A 1 13.81 17.74 -20.06
CA MET A 1 12.67 16.79 -20.13
C MET A 1 13.19 15.46 -19.63
N ILE A 2 12.70 14.97 -18.49
CA ILE A 2 13.08 13.65 -17.98
C ILE A 2 12.43 12.63 -18.92
N ASN A 3 13.25 11.94 -19.71
CA ASN A 3 12.79 10.89 -20.61
C ASN A 3 12.50 9.66 -19.74
N THR A 4 11.32 9.62 -19.16
CA THR A 4 10.84 8.47 -18.39
C THR A 4 10.59 7.37 -19.41
N ILE A 5 11.52 6.42 -19.53
CA ILE A 5 11.29 5.19 -20.26
C ILE A 5 10.27 4.41 -19.42
N ILE A 6 8.99 4.66 -19.68
CA ILE A 6 7.92 3.84 -19.12
C ILE A 6 8.02 2.52 -19.85
N GLU A 7 8.59 1.50 -19.21
CA GLU A 7 8.52 0.14 -19.72
C GLU A 7 7.05 -0.18 -19.99
N SER A 8 6.74 -0.48 -21.25
CA SER A 8 5.38 -0.77 -21.67
C SER A 8 4.94 -2.08 -21.03
N VAL A 9 3.99 -2.01 -20.11
CA VAL A 9 3.35 -3.19 -19.52
C VAL A 9 2.64 -3.95 -20.62
N ASP A 10 3.05 -5.21 -20.85
CA ASP A 10 2.37 -6.10 -21.79
C ASP A 10 1.02 -6.52 -21.21
N LEU A 11 -0.04 -6.09 -21.89
CA LEU A 11 -1.41 -6.29 -21.48
C LEU A 11 -1.77 -7.78 -21.46
N ASP A 12 -1.32 -8.56 -22.43
CA ASP A 12 -1.67 -9.98 -22.51
C ASP A 12 -0.98 -10.77 -21.40
N ILE A 13 0.27 -10.42 -21.06
CA ILE A 13 0.98 -11.02 -19.93
C ILE A 13 0.24 -10.74 -18.62
N VAL A 14 -0.22 -9.50 -18.40
CA VAL A 14 -0.98 -9.14 -17.20
C VAL A 14 -2.30 -9.90 -17.13
N LEU A 15 -3.02 -10.01 -18.24
CA LEU A 15 -4.28 -10.75 -18.29
C LEU A 15 -4.08 -12.24 -18.02
N GLU A 16 -3.03 -12.86 -18.55
CA GLU A 16 -2.72 -14.27 -18.28
C GLU A 16 -2.33 -14.49 -16.81
N ARG A 17 -1.56 -13.59 -16.20
CA ARG A 17 -1.26 -13.67 -14.75
C ARG A 17 -2.52 -13.53 -13.91
N LEU A 18 -3.42 -12.61 -14.27
CA LEU A 18 -4.72 -12.47 -13.60
C LEU A 18 -5.57 -13.73 -13.72
N LYS A 19 -5.55 -14.39 -14.88
CA LYS A 19 -6.25 -15.67 -15.07
C LYS A 19 -5.71 -16.76 -14.16
N GLN A 20 -4.38 -16.86 -14.07
CA GLN A 20 -3.71 -17.83 -13.21
C GLN A 20 -4.03 -17.56 -11.73
N GLU A 21 -3.87 -16.31 -11.28
CA GLU A 21 -4.08 -15.89 -9.90
C GLU A 21 -5.52 -16.14 -9.43
N PHE A 22 -6.50 -15.88 -10.30
CA PHE A 22 -7.92 -16.12 -9.99
C PHE A 22 -8.43 -17.50 -10.40
N ASN A 23 -7.55 -18.37 -10.91
CA ASN A 23 -7.86 -19.72 -11.41
C ASN A 23 -9.04 -19.74 -12.43
N VAL A 24 -9.00 -18.83 -13.41
CA VAL A 24 -10.00 -18.73 -14.48
C VAL A 24 -9.36 -19.04 -15.83
N LYS A 25 -10.09 -19.74 -16.71
CA LYS A 25 -9.57 -20.20 -18.01
C LYS A 25 -9.99 -19.35 -19.21
N SER A 26 -10.97 -18.47 -19.04
CA SER A 26 -11.55 -17.69 -20.15
C SER A 26 -11.61 -16.20 -19.83
N ASP A 27 -11.52 -15.36 -20.87
CA ASP A 27 -11.64 -13.91 -20.75
C ASP A 27 -13.00 -13.49 -20.18
N ARG A 28 -14.05 -14.28 -20.48
CA ARG A 28 -15.39 -14.08 -19.93
C ARG A 28 -15.40 -14.30 -18.42
N ALA A 29 -14.85 -15.43 -17.96
CA ALA A 29 -14.75 -15.71 -16.53
C ALA A 29 -13.89 -14.68 -15.79
N LEU A 30 -12.82 -14.20 -16.42
CA LEU A 30 -12.02 -13.09 -15.88
C LEU A 30 -12.83 -11.79 -15.80
N SER A 31 -13.61 -11.46 -16.83
CA SER A 31 -14.49 -10.29 -16.82
C SER A 31 -15.49 -10.36 -15.66
N ASP A 32 -16.14 -11.51 -15.48
CA ASP A 32 -17.08 -11.75 -14.38
C ASP A 32 -16.39 -11.63 -13.01
N LYS A 33 -15.18 -12.19 -12.87
CA LYS A 33 -14.40 -12.13 -11.63
C LYS A 33 -14.00 -10.70 -11.26
N LEU A 34 -13.64 -9.89 -12.26
CA LEU A 34 -13.29 -8.47 -12.11
C LEU A 34 -14.53 -7.57 -11.95
N GLY A 35 -15.74 -8.10 -12.09
CA GLY A 35 -16.98 -7.33 -12.05
C GLY A 35 -17.18 -6.42 -13.26
N LEU A 36 -16.63 -6.80 -14.42
CA LEU A 36 -16.80 -6.11 -15.70
C LEU A 36 -17.99 -6.72 -16.48
N SER A 37 -18.39 -6.07 -17.58
CA SER A 37 -19.31 -6.67 -18.54
C SER A 37 -18.67 -7.89 -19.22
N THR A 38 -19.48 -8.78 -19.81
CA THR A 38 -19.02 -10.02 -20.46
C THR A 38 -17.94 -9.83 -21.53
N SER A 39 -17.88 -8.65 -22.14
CA SER A 39 -16.89 -8.25 -23.16
C SER A 39 -15.81 -7.29 -22.64
N GLY A 40 -15.78 -7.03 -21.32
CA GLY A 40 -14.92 -6.02 -20.71
C GLY A 40 -13.42 -6.25 -20.96
N ILE A 41 -12.96 -7.49 -20.91
CA ILE A 41 -11.57 -7.84 -21.23
C ILE A 41 -11.26 -7.65 -22.73
N SER A 42 -12.14 -8.11 -23.62
CA SER A 42 -11.96 -7.92 -25.07
C SER A 42 -11.94 -6.44 -25.46
N MET A 43 -12.80 -5.63 -24.83
CA MET A 43 -12.81 -4.18 -25.01
C MET A 43 -11.51 -3.53 -24.51
N SER A 44 -10.98 -4.01 -23.39
CA SER A 44 -9.70 -3.55 -22.81
C SER A 44 -8.53 -3.84 -23.76
N ARG A 45 -8.49 -5.03 -24.37
CA ARG A 45 -7.52 -5.36 -25.44
C ARG A 45 -7.64 -4.44 -26.63
N SER A 46 -8.87 -4.22 -27.13
CA SER A 46 -9.10 -3.33 -28.28
C SER A 46 -8.63 -1.90 -28.01
N LYS A 47 -8.85 -1.40 -26.79
CA LYS A 47 -8.41 -0.08 -26.34
C LYS A 47 -6.92 -0.03 -25.95
N LYS A 48 -6.22 -1.17 -25.97
CA LYS A 48 -4.84 -1.32 -25.48
C LYS A 48 -4.65 -0.74 -24.08
N ALA A 49 -5.65 -0.89 -23.23
CA ALA A 49 -5.69 -0.29 -21.90
C ALA A 49 -6.21 -1.30 -20.89
N LEU A 50 -5.50 -1.45 -19.78
CA LEU A 50 -5.92 -2.33 -18.68
C LEU A 50 -7.02 -1.68 -17.84
N PRO A 51 -8.02 -2.45 -17.37
CA PRO A 51 -9.04 -1.95 -16.46
C PRO A 51 -8.49 -1.86 -15.03
N TYR A 52 -7.51 -0.98 -14.80
CA TYR A 52 -6.75 -0.87 -13.54
C TYR A 52 -7.65 -0.77 -12.31
N ALA A 53 -8.71 0.05 -12.36
CA ALA A 53 -9.62 0.21 -11.23
C ALA A 53 -10.30 -1.11 -10.84
N ALA A 54 -10.73 -1.90 -11.82
CA ALA A 54 -11.35 -3.20 -11.56
C ALA A 54 -10.33 -4.21 -11.02
N ILE A 55 -9.12 -4.23 -11.59
CA ILE A 55 -8.01 -5.07 -11.15
C ILE A 55 -7.66 -4.78 -9.69
N VAL A 56 -7.35 -3.53 -9.36
CA VAL A 56 -6.95 -3.12 -8.00
C VAL A 56 -8.06 -3.40 -7.00
N LYS A 57 -9.32 -3.07 -7.32
CA LYS A 57 -10.46 -3.36 -6.45
C LYS A 57 -10.61 -4.86 -6.18
N THR A 58 -10.41 -5.68 -7.20
CA THR A 58 -10.52 -7.14 -7.09
C THR A 58 -9.36 -7.71 -6.28
N CYS A 59 -8.14 -7.25 -6.52
CA CYS A 59 -6.96 -7.67 -5.75
C CYS A 59 -7.09 -7.30 -4.27
N ALA A 60 -7.57 -6.09 -3.98
CA ALA A 60 -7.87 -5.66 -2.61
C ALA A 60 -8.95 -6.55 -1.95
N LYS A 61 -10.00 -6.93 -2.69
CA LYS A 61 -11.06 -7.81 -2.20
C LYS A 61 -10.57 -9.22 -1.87
N TYR A 62 -9.65 -9.77 -2.66
CA TYR A 62 -9.14 -11.13 -2.50
C TYR A 62 -7.78 -11.20 -1.77
N SER A 63 -7.29 -10.08 -1.23
CA SER A 63 -5.97 -9.99 -0.57
C SER A 63 -4.81 -10.50 -1.45
N VAL A 64 -4.87 -10.20 -2.74
CA VAL A 64 -3.86 -10.57 -3.74
C VAL A 64 -2.88 -9.41 -3.92
N SER A 65 -1.58 -9.70 -3.93
CA SER A 65 -0.57 -8.67 -4.25
C SER A 65 -0.61 -8.33 -5.73
N THR A 66 -0.61 -7.03 -6.02
CA THR A 66 -0.53 -6.54 -7.40
C THR A 66 0.87 -6.66 -8.00
N ASP A 67 1.90 -6.81 -7.16
CA ASP A 67 3.29 -6.95 -7.61
C ASP A 67 3.46 -8.19 -8.49
N ASN A 68 2.83 -9.31 -8.10
CA ASN A 68 2.87 -10.55 -8.88
C ASN A 68 2.16 -10.41 -10.23
N ILE A 69 1.06 -9.66 -10.27
CA ILE A 69 0.28 -9.44 -11.49
C ILE A 69 1.07 -8.56 -12.47
N PHE A 70 1.63 -7.46 -12.00
CA PHE A 70 2.41 -6.54 -12.84
C PHE A 70 3.85 -7.00 -13.05
N GLY A 71 4.30 -8.05 -12.35
CA GLY A 71 5.65 -8.60 -12.48
C GLY A 71 6.71 -7.68 -11.92
N ILE A 72 6.35 -6.89 -10.90
CA ILE A 72 7.27 -6.00 -10.21
C ILE A 72 8.21 -6.88 -9.41
N LYS A 73 9.43 -7.08 -9.93
CA LYS A 73 10.53 -7.64 -9.16
C LYS A 73 11.11 -6.50 -8.34
N LEU A 74 10.75 -6.45 -7.07
CA LEU A 74 11.53 -5.68 -6.11
C LEU A 74 12.87 -6.39 -6.01
N ASP A 75 13.90 -5.84 -6.68
CA ASP A 75 15.27 -6.21 -6.40
C ASP A 75 15.53 -5.86 -4.94
N ASN A 76 15.37 -6.85 -4.07
CA ASN A 76 15.83 -6.80 -2.69
C ASN A 76 17.37 -6.81 -2.71
N SER A 77 17.94 -5.74 -3.27
CA SER A 77 19.30 -5.33 -2.95
C SER A 77 19.25 -4.86 -1.50
N GLU A 78 19.47 -5.81 -0.59
CA GLU A 78 19.86 -5.53 0.78
C GLU A 78 21.15 -4.68 0.77
N ASN A 79 21.04 -3.36 0.66
CA ASN A 79 21.88 -2.36 1.32
C ASN A 79 21.62 -0.97 0.74
N LYS A 80 20.66 -0.29 1.36
CA LYS A 80 20.74 1.09 1.87
C LYS A 80 19.32 1.49 2.26
N ARG A 81 18.81 0.86 3.33
CA ARG A 81 17.92 1.64 4.20
C ARG A 81 18.77 2.83 4.64
N PRO A 82 18.42 4.11 4.38
CA PRO A 82 18.96 5.16 5.23
C PRO A 82 18.65 4.71 6.65
N GLN A 83 19.70 4.53 7.46
CA GLN A 83 19.55 4.23 8.86
C GLN A 83 18.49 5.19 9.38
N SER A 84 17.40 4.62 9.89
CA SER A 84 16.47 5.36 10.74
C SER A 84 17.32 6.23 11.65
N LEU A 85 17.05 7.54 11.66
CA LEU A 85 17.60 8.44 12.67
C LEU A 85 17.57 7.71 14.01
N PRO A 86 18.62 7.87 14.85
CA PRO A 86 18.69 7.17 16.13
C PRO A 86 17.34 7.32 16.81
N ASN A 87 16.77 6.20 17.25
CA ASN A 87 15.61 6.16 18.14
C ASN A 87 15.89 7.18 19.24
N THR A 88 15.37 8.39 19.07
CA THR A 88 15.16 9.27 20.21
C THR A 88 14.06 8.55 20.92
N VAL A 89 14.44 7.81 21.96
CA VAL A 89 13.52 7.33 22.97
C VAL A 89 12.70 8.56 23.35
N ILE A 90 11.49 8.66 22.79
CA ILE A 90 10.47 9.54 23.34
C ILE A 90 10.16 8.88 24.68
N SER A 91 10.96 9.28 25.67
CA SER A 91 10.63 9.09 27.06
C SER A 91 9.24 9.70 27.18
N GLN A 92 8.26 8.87 27.51
CA GLN A 92 6.96 9.34 27.96
C GLN A 92 7.21 10.52 28.91
N PRO A 93 6.52 11.67 28.77
CA PRO A 93 6.71 12.76 29.70
C PRO A 93 6.49 12.18 31.10
N LYS A 94 7.59 12.16 31.86
CA LYS A 94 7.69 11.60 33.19
C LYS A 94 6.53 12.16 33.98
N GLY A 95 5.56 11.29 34.27
CA GLY A 95 4.32 11.66 34.93
C GLY A 95 4.62 12.50 36.17
N LEU A 96 3.83 13.55 36.34
CA LEU A 96 3.85 14.47 37.48
C LEU A 96 4.07 13.66 38.77
N THR A 97 5.22 13.83 39.42
CA THR A 97 5.55 12.99 40.57
C THR A 97 4.83 13.52 41.81
N ALA A 98 4.55 12.66 42.78
CA ALA A 98 3.91 13.08 44.04
C ALA A 98 4.69 14.21 44.77
N LYS A 99 6.00 14.34 44.50
CA LYS A 99 6.82 15.44 44.99
C LYS A 99 6.47 16.78 44.34
N ASP A 100 6.11 16.77 43.06
CA ASP A 100 5.70 17.98 42.32
C ASP A 100 4.34 18.49 42.82
N LEU A 101 3.40 17.58 43.12
CA LEU A 101 2.10 17.93 43.71
C LEU A 101 2.23 18.49 45.14
N LEU A 102 3.16 17.96 45.94
CA LEU A 102 3.40 18.45 47.30
C LEU A 102 4.04 19.86 47.28
N ALA A 103 4.92 20.13 46.32
CA ALA A 103 5.57 21.43 46.16
C ALA A 103 4.57 22.55 45.84
N VAL A 104 3.53 22.26 45.05
CA VAL A 104 2.49 23.23 44.70
C VAL A 104 1.71 23.69 45.94
N ASN A 105 1.31 22.76 46.82
CA ASN A 105 0.61 23.14 48.04
C ASN A 105 1.49 23.99 48.98
N THR A 106 2.78 23.69 49.07
CA THR A 106 3.70 24.51 49.87
C THR A 106 4.00 25.90 49.29
N MET A 107 3.81 26.09 47.98
CA MET A 107 3.96 27.40 47.34
C MET A 107 2.75 28.32 47.60
N VAL A 108 1.54 27.76 47.67
CA VAL A 108 0.32 28.54 47.95
C VAL A 108 0.33 29.09 49.39
N ASP A 109 0.83 28.31 50.36
CA ASP A 109 0.96 28.76 51.76
C ASP A 109 1.98 29.89 51.95
N LYS A 110 2.95 30.04 51.04
CA LYS A 110 3.96 31.12 51.08
C LYS A 110 3.49 32.43 50.45
N VAL A 111 2.43 32.40 49.65
CA VAL A 111 1.87 33.58 48.97
C VAL A 111 0.73 34.22 49.79
N LEU A 112 0.11 33.45 50.68
CA LEU A 112 -1.01 33.89 51.53
C LEU A 112 -0.60 34.25 52.97
N LYS A 113 0.71 34.42 53.25
CA LYS A 113 1.23 34.97 54.52
C LYS A 113 2.00 36.25 54.29
#